data_AF-A0ABD5S5I3-F1
#
_entry.id   AF-A0ABD5S5I3-F1
#
_cell.length_a   1.000
_cell.length_b   1.000
_cell.length_c   1.000
_cell.angle_alpha   90.00
_cell.angle_beta   90.00
_cell.angle_gamma   90.00
#
_symmetry.space_group_name_H-M   'P 1'
#
loop_
_entity.id
_entity.type
_entity.pdbx_description
1 polymer ?
#
loop_
_entity_poly.entity_id
_entity_poly.type
_entity_poly.pdbx_seq_one_letter_code
_entity_poly.pdbx_strand_id
1 'polypeptide(L)' 'DGDLDDALADLLDTVRARPTQTVGLVKRGLHGNAGRGWQEALDYEAMLQSQAYDTPENEEGMAAFLEKRPPEFD' A
#
# COMPACT_ATOMS: atom_id res chain seq x y z
N ASP A 1 12.70 -26.99 -5.55
CA ASP A 1 12.98 -26.03 -6.64
C ASP A 1 11.70 -25.44 -7.20
N GLY A 2 10.73 -26.23 -7.70
CA GLY A 2 9.43 -25.71 -8.17
C GLY A 2 8.65 -24.85 -7.15
N ASP A 3 8.54 -25.30 -5.89
CA ASP A 3 7.75 -24.58 -4.88
C ASP A 3 8.24 -23.14 -4.58
N LEU A 4 9.55 -22.88 -4.72
CA LEU A 4 10.10 -21.55 -4.50
C LEU A 4 9.79 -20.63 -5.69
N ASP A 5 9.90 -21.15 -6.90
CA ASP A 5 9.61 -20.41 -8.12
C ASP A 5 8.12 -20.03 -8.19
N ASP A 6 7.24 -20.97 -7.81
CA ASP A 6 5.79 -20.72 -7.74
C ASP A 6 5.47 -19.63 -6.69
N ALA A 7 6.04 -19.73 -5.49
CA ALA A 7 5.83 -18.71 -4.44
C ALA A 7 6.37 -17.33 -4.84
N LEU A 8 7.48 -17.29 -5.59
CA LEU A 8 8.03 -16.04 -6.12
C LEU A 8 7.11 -15.43 -7.18
N ALA A 9 6.58 -16.25 -8.09
CA ALA A 9 5.63 -15.81 -9.10
C ALA A 9 4.37 -15.20 -8.46
N ASP A 10 3.78 -15.90 -7.49
CA ASP A 10 2.60 -15.42 -6.74
C ASP A 10 2.86 -14.09 -6.04
N LEU A 11 4.03 -13.94 -5.40
CA LEU A 11 4.41 -12.70 -4.75
C LEU A 11 4.54 -11.55 -5.76
N LEU A 12 5.21 -11.80 -6.89
CA LEU A 12 5.41 -10.80 -7.93
C LEU A 12 4.08 -10.36 -8.54
N ASP A 13 3.19 -11.29 -8.83
CA ASP A 13 1.85 -10.97 -9.36
C ASP A 13 1.03 -10.20 -8.34
N THR A 14 1.13 -10.57 -7.05
CA THR A 14 0.48 -9.83 -5.98
C THR A 14 0.96 -8.38 -5.92
N VAL A 15 2.27 -8.13 -5.90
CA VAL A 15 2.80 -6.76 -5.73
C VAL A 15 2.69 -5.91 -6.99
N ARG A 16 2.73 -6.51 -8.19
CA ARG A 16 2.47 -5.82 -9.45
C ARG A 16 1.04 -5.27 -9.54
N ALA A 17 0.09 -5.97 -8.94
CA ALA A 17 -1.31 -5.54 -8.90
C ALA A 17 -1.64 -4.54 -7.76
N ARG A 18 -0.63 -3.98 -7.07
CA ARG A 18 -0.82 -3.01 -5.98
C ARG A 18 -0.35 -1.61 -6.38
N PRO A 19 -0.89 -0.55 -5.76
CA PRO A 19 -0.45 0.81 -6.01
C PRO A 19 0.94 1.05 -5.43
N THR A 20 1.93 1.20 -6.31
CA THR A 20 3.36 1.29 -5.94
C THR A 20 3.62 2.40 -4.92
N GLN A 21 3.08 3.60 -5.15
CA GLN A 21 3.29 4.75 -4.26
C GLN A 21 2.69 4.51 -2.87
N THR A 22 1.43 4.08 -2.81
CA THR A 22 0.71 3.81 -1.56
C THR A 22 1.36 2.70 -0.76
N VAL A 23 1.81 1.61 -1.39
CA VAL A 23 2.58 0.54 -0.73
C VAL A 23 3.88 1.11 -0.13
N GLY A 24 4.56 2.00 -0.86
CA GLY A 24 5.75 2.70 -0.36
C GLY A 24 5.47 3.57 0.87
N LEU A 25 4.37 4.31 0.89
CA LEU A 25 3.94 5.12 2.05
C LEU A 25 3.63 4.25 3.26
N VAL A 26 2.88 3.15 3.08
CA VAL A 26 2.58 2.20 4.16
C VAL A 26 3.86 1.57 4.71
N LYS A 27 4.77 1.13 3.84
CA LYS A 27 6.08 0.58 4.24
C LYS A 27 6.89 1.59 5.05
N ARG A 28 6.89 2.87 4.63
CA ARG A 28 7.54 3.96 5.36
C ARG A 28 6.92 4.17 6.74
N GLY A 29 5.59 4.14 6.85
CA GLY A 29 4.88 4.23 8.14
C GLY A 29 5.25 3.09 9.08
N LEU A 30 5.18 1.85 8.59
CA LEU A 30 5.49 0.66 9.37
C LEU A 30 6.92 0.68 9.94
N HIS A 31 7.92 0.94 9.11
CA HIS A 31 9.31 1.02 9.57
C HIS A 31 9.58 2.28 10.38
N GLY A 32 8.98 3.41 10.00
CA GLY A 32 9.14 4.68 10.69
C GLY A 32 8.59 4.64 12.10
N ASN A 33 7.53 3.87 12.35
CA ASN A 33 6.91 3.71 13.66
C ASN A 33 7.58 2.67 14.56
N ALA A 34 8.51 1.87 14.02
CA ALA A 34 9.26 0.91 14.84
C ALA A 34 10.08 1.64 15.92
N GLY A 35 9.64 1.52 17.17
CA GLY A 35 10.29 2.18 18.32
C GLY A 35 9.82 3.60 18.61
N ARG A 36 8.83 4.14 17.89
CA ARG A 36 8.20 5.43 18.23
C ARG A 36 7.24 5.30 19.41
N GLY A 37 7.09 6.38 20.16
CA GLY A 37 6.02 6.50 21.15
C GLY A 37 4.64 6.52 20.49
N TRP A 38 3.62 6.03 21.18
CA TRP A 38 2.29 5.83 20.60
C TRP A 38 1.68 7.10 19.95
N GLN A 39 1.75 8.25 20.63
CA GLN A 39 1.22 9.51 20.08
C GLN A 39 1.97 9.95 18.82
N GLU A 40 3.30 9.91 18.87
CA GLU A 40 4.15 10.28 17.73
C GLU A 40 3.96 9.34 16.52
N ALA A 41 3.73 8.05 16.79
CA ALA A 41 3.44 7.06 15.77
C ALA A 41 2.11 7.35 15.04
N LEU A 42 1.08 7.73 15.79
CA LEU A 42 -0.22 8.12 15.23
C LEU A 42 -0.14 9.41 14.41
N ASP A 43 0.58 10.43 14.89
CA ASP A 43 0.77 11.67 14.15
C ASP A 43 1.51 11.41 12.83
N TYR A 44 2.51 10.53 12.85
CA TYR A 44 3.24 10.13 11.65
C TYR A 44 2.39 9.33 10.66
N GLU A 45 1.58 8.40 11.15
CA GLU A 45 0.60 7.65 10.34
C GLU A 45 -0.42 8.59 9.71
N ALA A 46 -0.99 9.53 10.46
CA ALA A 46 -1.97 10.49 9.94
C ALA A 46 -1.38 11.36 8.82
N MET A 47 -0.13 11.80 8.97
CA MET A 47 0.58 12.54 7.92
C MET A 47 0.77 11.69 6.65
N LEU A 48 1.18 10.43 6.78
CA LEU A 48 1.37 9.54 5.63
C LEU A 48 0.05 9.14 4.97
N GLN A 49 -1.01 8.93 5.75
CA GLN A 49 -2.35 8.68 5.21
C GLN A 49 -2.86 9.88 4.45
N SER A 50 -2.68 11.10 4.95
CA SER A 50 -3.04 12.34 4.24
C SER A 50 -2.34 12.43 2.88
N GLN A 51 -1.05 12.10 2.81
CA GLN A 51 -0.33 12.00 1.53
C GLN A 51 -0.90 10.91 0.62
N ALA A 52 -1.29 9.76 1.18
CA ALA A 52 -1.88 8.67 0.42
C ALA A 52 -3.31 8.96 -0.06
N TYR A 53 -4.04 9.89 0.56
CA TYR A 53 -5.38 10.30 0.09
C TYR A 53 -5.32 11.19 -1.15
N ASP A 54 -4.23 11.93 -1.34
CA ASP A 54 -4.05 12.87 -2.45
C ASP A 54 -3.28 12.24 -3.63
N THR A 55 -3.53 10.96 -3.91
CA THR A 55 -2.87 10.25 -5.03
C THR A 55 -3.89 9.68 -6.02
N PRO A 56 -3.53 9.56 -7.31
CA PRO A 56 -4.39 8.94 -8.31
C PRO A 56 -4.79 7.50 -7.94
N GLU A 57 -3.92 6.76 -7.27
CA GLU A 57 -4.21 5.40 -6.83
C GLU A 57 -5.28 5.35 -5.74
N ASN A 58 -5.40 6.39 -4.90
CA ASN A 58 -6.49 6.50 -3.95
C ASN A 58 -7.82 6.74 -4.65
N GLU A 59 -7.84 7.66 -5.61
CA GLU A 59 -9.02 7.98 -6.40
C GLU A 59 -9.54 6.73 -7.13
N GLU A 60 -8.66 6.02 -7.81
CA GLU A 60 -9.00 4.78 -8.51
C GLU A 60 -9.40 3.65 -7.54
N GLY A 61 -8.68 3.47 -6.44
CA GLY A 61 -9.05 2.49 -5.41
C GLY A 61 -10.45 2.75 -4.83
N MET A 62 -10.79 4.03 -4.62
CA MET A 62 -12.11 4.46 -4.17
C MET A 62 -13.18 4.22 -5.25
N ALA A 63 -12.92 4.62 -6.50
CA ALA A 63 -13.84 4.43 -7.61
C ALA A 63 -14.14 2.95 -7.83
N ALA A 64 -13.09 2.12 -7.93
CA ALA A 64 -13.21 0.68 -8.11
C ALA A 64 -14.00 0.00 -6.97
N PHE A 65 -13.77 0.41 -5.72
CA PHE A 65 -14.52 -0.08 -4.57
C PHE A 65 -16.00 0.26 -4.66
N LEU A 66 -16.34 1.52 -4.98
CA LEU A 66 -17.73 1.98 -5.11
C LEU A 66 -18.45 1.30 -6.28
N GLU A 67 -17.73 1.06 -7.38
CA GLU A 67 -18.23 0.39 -8.59
C GLU A 67 -18.21 -1.14 -8.50
N LYS A 68 -17.64 -1.71 -7.43
CA LYS A 68 -17.48 -3.16 -7.20
C LYS A 68 -16.70 -3.87 -8.32
N ARG A 69 -15.65 -3.21 -8.83
CA ARG A 69 -14.71 -3.77 -9.81
C ARG A 69 -13.31 -3.87 -9.22
N PRO A 70 -12.42 -4.69 -9.81
CA PRO A 70 -10.99 -4.62 -9.49
C PRO A 70 -10.43 -3.23 -9.83
N PRO A 71 -9.54 -2.68 -8.99
CA PRO A 71 -8.83 -1.44 -9.30
C PRO A 71 -7.72 -1.68 -10.33
N GLU A 72 -7.43 -0.67 -11.13
CA GLU A 72 -6.37 -0.65 -12.14
C GLU A 72 -5.30 0.39 -11.73
N PHE A 73 -4.15 -0.08 -11.26
CA PHE A 73 -3.05 0.81 -10.85
C PHE A 73 -1.96 0.85 -11.93
N ASP A 74 -1.42 2.05 -12.17
CA ASP A 74 -0.26 2.29 -13.07
C ASP A 74 1.09 1.98 -12.40
#